data_AF-A0A971W9G1-F1
#
_entry.id   AF-A0A971W9G1-F1
#
_cell.length_a   1.000
_cell.length_b   1.000
_cell.length_c   1.000
_cell.angle_alpha   90.00
_cell.angle_beta   90.00
_cell.angle_gamma   90.00
#
_symmetry.space_group_name_H-M   'P 1'
#
loop_
_entity.id
_entity.type
_entity.pdbx_description
1 polymer ?
#
loop_
_entity_poly.entity_id
_entity_poly.type
_entity_poly.pdbx_seq_one_letter_code
_entity_poly.pdbx_strand_id
1 'polypeptide(L)'
;MRALVDRGKEVFSPEGSEETAGKQLISKTRAVRGAIDVSSNGENEILEATEELLQEMVTRNSINKSDIAAVIFSVTSDLNAVFPAKAARRMGWRDVPLFDVVEIDVPGALPRCIRVLMLINTNKGIHEIKHVYLKGAAVLRKDLRQ
;
A
#
# COMPACT_ATOMS: atom_id res chain seq x y z
N MET A 1 8.86 72.42 -37.35
CA MET A 1 7.51 71.87 -37.64
C MET A 1 7.01 71.23 -36.35
N ARG A 2 5.90 71.76 -35.78
CA ARG A 2 4.95 71.22 -34.76
C ARG A 2 5.43 70.19 -33.70
N ALA A 3 4.98 70.16 -32.46
CA ALA A 3 4.17 70.98 -31.56
C ALA A 3 4.15 70.19 -30.22
N LEU A 4 3.89 70.90 -29.12
CA LEU A 4 3.48 70.34 -27.82
C LEU A 4 2.27 69.39 -27.98
N VAL A 5 2.05 68.49 -27.01
CA VAL A 5 0.79 68.38 -26.24
C VAL A 5 0.84 67.20 -25.25
N ASP A 6 0.62 67.55 -23.99
CA ASP A 6 0.16 66.77 -22.84
C ASP A 6 -1.05 65.87 -23.13
N ARG A 7 -1.20 64.76 -22.38
CA ARG A 7 -2.45 64.29 -21.71
C ARG A 7 -2.41 62.78 -21.49
N GLY A 8 -2.49 62.38 -20.22
CA GLY A 8 -2.68 60.98 -19.82
C GLY A 8 -4.08 60.44 -20.13
N LYS A 9 -4.24 59.13 -19.89
CA LYS A 9 -5.47 58.46 -19.44
C LYS A 9 -5.17 57.01 -19.04
N GLU A 10 -5.44 56.73 -17.76
CA GLU A 10 -6.16 55.59 -17.20
C GLU A 10 -5.89 54.14 -17.66
N VAL A 11 -5.48 53.34 -16.68
CA VAL A 11 -5.99 52.02 -16.27
C VAL A 11 -6.18 50.96 -17.37
N PHE A 12 -5.31 49.95 -17.35
CA PHE A 12 -5.74 48.55 -17.49
C PHE A 12 -4.76 47.63 -16.77
N SER A 13 -5.17 47.09 -15.62
CA SER A 13 -4.63 45.83 -15.14
C SER A 13 -5.23 44.72 -16.00
N PRO A 14 -4.44 43.72 -16.41
CA PRO A 14 -4.93 42.37 -16.39
C PRO A 14 -4.08 41.57 -15.41
N GLU A 15 -4.76 41.12 -14.37
CA GLU A 15 -4.44 39.86 -13.73
C GLU A 15 -4.20 38.78 -14.79
N GLY A 16 -3.26 37.89 -14.51
CA GLY A 16 -3.23 36.56 -15.13
C GLY A 16 -2.21 36.39 -16.24
N SER A 17 -1.11 35.73 -15.90
CA SER A 17 -0.94 34.38 -16.42
C SER A 17 -0.31 33.54 -15.33
N GLU A 18 -1.16 32.81 -14.62
CA GLU A 18 -0.78 31.66 -13.82
C GLU A 18 0.16 30.78 -14.65
N GLU A 19 1.44 30.80 -14.33
CA GLU A 19 2.35 29.74 -14.73
C GLU A 19 2.04 28.55 -13.81
N THR A 20 0.94 27.86 -14.13
CA THR A 20 0.60 26.57 -13.55
C THR A 20 1.60 25.56 -14.09
N ALA A 21 2.83 25.63 -13.58
CA ALA A 21 3.71 24.48 -13.52
C ALA A 21 2.92 23.42 -12.77
N GLY A 22 2.29 22.50 -13.50
CA GLY A 22 1.56 21.39 -12.94
C GLY A 22 2.48 20.71 -11.95
N LYS A 23 2.27 20.95 -10.65
CA LYS A 23 3.00 20.25 -9.60
C LYS A 23 2.74 18.79 -9.86
N GLN A 24 3.75 18.07 -10.32
CA GLN A 24 3.78 16.63 -10.27
C GLN A 24 3.37 16.28 -8.84
N LEU A 25 2.18 15.72 -8.66
CA LEU A 25 1.70 15.30 -7.35
C LEU A 25 2.62 14.16 -6.92
N ILE A 26 3.67 14.50 -6.17
CA ILE A 26 4.54 13.50 -5.55
C ILE A 26 3.68 12.80 -4.50
N SER A 27 3.15 11.63 -4.85
CA SER A 27 2.46 10.77 -3.91
C SER A 27 3.50 10.15 -2.98
N LYS A 28 3.22 10.15 -1.68
CA LYS A 28 4.14 9.60 -0.68
C LYS A 28 4.06 8.08 -0.73
N THR A 29 5.19 7.40 -0.54
CA THR A 29 5.15 5.95 -0.32
C THR A 29 4.82 5.65 1.15
N ARG A 30 3.90 4.71 1.37
CA ARG A 30 3.53 4.17 2.69
C ARG A 30 3.50 2.66 2.63
N ALA A 31 3.60 2.03 3.79
CA ALA A 31 3.53 0.59 3.90
C ALA A 31 2.30 0.16 4.71
N VAL A 32 1.55 -0.80 4.20
CA VAL A 32 0.47 -1.47 4.92
C VAL A 32 0.98 -2.84 5.38
N ARG A 33 0.95 -3.07 6.70
CA ARG A 33 1.24 -4.38 7.28
C ARG A 33 -0.01 -5.26 7.30
N GLY A 34 0.19 -6.51 6.91
CA GLY A 34 -0.77 -7.62 7.01
C GLY A 34 -0.17 -8.79 7.78
N ALA A 35 -0.98 -9.54 8.53
CA ALA A 35 -0.62 -10.86 9.02
C ALA A 35 -1.86 -11.76 9.19
N ILE A 36 -1.69 -13.05 8.89
CA ILE A 36 -2.70 -14.09 9.09
C ILE A 36 -1.99 -15.42 9.39
N ASP A 37 -2.58 -16.29 10.20
CA ASP A 37 -2.13 -17.66 10.41
C ASP A 37 -3.05 -18.67 9.70
N VAL A 38 -2.49 -19.86 9.43
CA VAL A 38 -3.20 -20.98 8.81
C VAL A 38 -3.23 -22.21 9.72
N SER A 39 -4.26 -23.03 9.58
CA SER A 39 -4.46 -24.25 10.37
C SER A 39 -3.47 -25.37 9.99
N SER A 40 -3.05 -25.43 8.73
CA SER A 40 -2.18 -26.47 8.18
C SER A 40 -1.22 -25.90 7.12
N ASN A 41 -0.13 -26.63 6.85
CA ASN A 41 0.79 -26.35 5.73
C ASN A 41 0.27 -27.01 4.45
N GLY A 42 -0.89 -26.57 3.98
CA GLY A 42 -1.49 -26.99 2.72
C GLY A 42 -1.51 -25.85 1.70
N GLU A 43 -1.46 -26.20 0.40
CA GLU A 43 -1.47 -25.19 -0.66
C GLU A 43 -2.74 -24.33 -0.63
N ASN A 44 -3.91 -24.95 -0.49
CA ASN A 44 -5.17 -24.21 -0.50
C ASN A 44 -5.29 -23.29 0.72
N GLU A 45 -4.92 -23.78 1.91
CA GLU A 45 -4.97 -23.02 3.14
C GLU A 45 -4.07 -21.78 3.10
N ILE A 46 -2.86 -21.90 2.55
CA ILE A 46 -1.94 -20.76 2.38
C ILE A 46 -2.52 -19.76 1.37
N LEU A 47 -3.05 -20.23 0.23
CA LEU A 47 -3.56 -19.35 -0.81
C LEU A 47 -4.83 -18.62 -0.37
N GLU A 48 -5.83 -19.33 0.15
CA GLU A 48 -7.09 -18.75 0.62
C GLU A 48 -6.86 -17.74 1.75
N ALA A 49 -5.99 -18.06 2.72
CA ALA A 49 -5.65 -17.12 3.80
C ALA A 49 -4.90 -15.89 3.27
N THR A 50 -4.01 -16.07 2.29
CA THR A 50 -3.31 -14.92 1.67
C THR A 50 -4.27 -14.04 0.88
N GLU A 51 -5.21 -14.62 0.12
CA GLU A 51 -6.25 -13.88 -0.62
C GLU A 51 -7.16 -13.10 0.35
N GLU A 52 -7.60 -13.73 1.45
CA GLU A 52 -8.36 -13.10 2.53
C GLU A 52 -7.62 -11.88 3.09
N LEU A 53 -6.34 -12.06 3.44
CA LEU A 53 -5.51 -11.00 4.00
C LEU A 53 -5.32 -9.84 3.02
N LEU A 54 -4.97 -10.13 1.76
CA LEU A 54 -4.74 -9.10 0.74
C LEU A 54 -6.03 -8.33 0.42
N GLN A 55 -7.16 -9.02 0.33
CA GLN A 55 -8.45 -8.38 0.09
C GLN A 55 -8.80 -7.43 1.24
N GLU A 56 -8.61 -7.85 2.48
CA GLU A 56 -8.90 -7.00 3.64
C GLU A 56 -7.97 -5.79 3.73
N MET A 57 -6.67 -5.96 3.42
CA MET A 57 -5.71 -4.86 3.36
C MET A 57 -6.12 -3.81 2.32
N VAL A 58 -6.53 -4.25 1.14
CA VAL A 58 -7.02 -3.38 0.06
C VAL A 58 -8.30 -2.67 0.48
N THR A 59 -9.29 -3.40 0.99
CA THR A 59 -10.60 -2.87 1.39
C THR A 59 -10.47 -1.82 2.48
N ARG A 60 -9.77 -2.11 3.58
CA ARG A 60 -9.65 -1.19 4.73
C ARG A 60 -8.92 0.10 4.38
N ASN A 61 -8.01 0.06 3.42
CA ASN A 61 -7.21 1.20 3.00
C ASN A 61 -7.67 1.84 1.69
N SER A 62 -8.73 1.32 1.06
CA SER A 62 -9.24 1.80 -0.23
C SER A 62 -8.14 1.91 -1.31
N ILE A 63 -7.32 0.86 -1.43
CA ILE A 63 -6.15 0.83 -2.31
C ILE A 63 -6.57 0.43 -3.73
N ASN A 64 -6.16 1.20 -4.75
CA ASN A 64 -6.24 0.71 -6.13
C ASN A 64 -5.00 -0.10 -6.45
N LYS A 65 -5.14 -1.14 -7.30
CA LYS A 65 -4.01 -1.98 -7.72
C LYS A 65 -2.88 -1.18 -8.38
N SER A 66 -3.23 -0.12 -9.12
CA SER A 66 -2.28 0.80 -9.75
C SER A 66 -1.42 1.58 -8.77
N ASP A 67 -1.85 1.69 -7.52
CA ASP A 67 -1.15 2.44 -6.48
C ASP A 67 -0.16 1.55 -5.71
N ILE A 68 -0.15 0.24 -5.95
CA ILE A 68 0.74 -0.72 -5.29
C ILE A 68 2.09 -0.71 -5.99
N ALA A 69 3.13 -0.26 -5.28
CA ALA A 69 4.49 -0.24 -5.79
C ALA A 69 5.15 -1.62 -5.74
N ALA A 70 4.96 -2.36 -4.64
CA ALA A 70 5.45 -3.73 -4.46
C ALA A 70 4.77 -4.41 -3.27
N VAL A 71 4.81 -5.74 -3.23
CA VAL A 71 4.34 -6.53 -2.09
C VAL A 71 5.41 -7.53 -1.70
N ILE A 72 5.79 -7.50 -0.43
CA ILE A 72 6.72 -8.46 0.16
C ILE A 72 5.91 -9.37 1.09
N PHE A 73 6.04 -10.67 0.90
CA PHE A 73 5.46 -11.70 1.73
C PHE A 73 6.55 -12.34 2.58
N SER A 74 6.27 -12.64 3.84
CA SER A 74 7.09 -13.54 4.63
C SER A 74 6.27 -14.68 5.21
N VAL A 75 6.86 -15.86 5.28
CA VAL A 75 6.26 -17.05 5.90
C VAL A 75 7.17 -17.62 6.95
N THR A 76 6.60 -18.13 8.04
CA THR A 76 7.36 -18.94 9.00
C THR A 76 7.88 -20.21 8.33
N SER A 77 9.01 -20.73 8.83
CA SER A 77 9.72 -21.88 8.24
C SER A 77 8.90 -23.18 8.17
N ASP A 78 7.81 -23.26 8.93
CA ASP A 78 6.84 -24.35 8.95
C ASP A 78 5.78 -24.28 7.83
N LEU A 79 5.82 -23.26 6.95
CA LEU A 79 5.01 -23.16 5.72
C LEU A 79 5.88 -23.23 4.48
N ASN A 80 5.76 -24.32 3.73
CA ASN A 80 6.56 -24.58 2.53
C ASN A 80 5.77 -25.22 1.38
N ALA A 81 4.45 -25.36 1.50
CA ALA A 81 3.64 -26.01 0.47
C ALA A 81 3.44 -25.15 -0.79
N VAL A 82 3.48 -23.81 -0.68
CA VAL A 82 3.29 -22.90 -1.82
C VAL A 82 3.79 -21.48 -1.50
N PHE A 83 4.16 -20.73 -2.54
CA PHE A 83 4.44 -19.29 -2.44
C PHE A 83 3.16 -18.46 -2.23
N PRO A 84 3.07 -17.63 -1.17
CA PRO A 84 1.95 -16.71 -0.97
C PRO A 84 1.70 -15.76 -2.15
N ALA A 85 2.76 -15.29 -2.84
CA ALA A 85 2.61 -14.44 -4.02
C ALA A 85 1.68 -15.02 -5.11
N LYS A 86 1.51 -16.35 -5.18
CA LYS A 86 0.58 -17.01 -6.11
C LYS A 86 -0.88 -16.58 -5.87
N ALA A 87 -1.27 -16.26 -4.63
CA ALA A 87 -2.58 -15.71 -4.29
C ALA A 87 -2.82 -14.36 -4.98
N ALA A 88 -1.87 -13.43 -4.88
CA ALA A 88 -1.97 -12.13 -5.55
C ALA A 88 -2.10 -12.29 -7.09
N ARG A 89 -1.41 -13.28 -7.67
CA ARG A 89 -1.57 -13.61 -9.10
C ARG A 89 -2.98 -14.13 -9.43
N ARG A 90 -3.57 -14.97 -8.58
CA ARG A 90 -4.99 -15.42 -8.72
C ARG A 90 -5.97 -14.26 -8.64
N MET A 91 -5.70 -13.27 -7.79
CA MET A 91 -6.45 -12.01 -7.70
C MET A 91 -6.22 -11.05 -8.89
N GLY A 92 -5.42 -11.46 -9.88
CA GLY A 92 -5.16 -10.69 -11.10
C GLY A 92 -4.12 -9.59 -10.94
N TRP A 93 -3.27 -9.61 -9.92
CA TRP A 93 -2.20 -8.63 -9.73
C TRP A 93 -1.04 -9.05 -10.62
N ARG A 94 -1.15 -8.89 -11.94
CA ARG A 94 -0.14 -9.41 -12.90
C ARG A 94 1.12 -8.56 -12.93
N ASP A 95 0.96 -7.25 -12.89
CA ASP A 95 2.05 -6.28 -13.09
C ASP A 95 2.68 -5.78 -11.77
N VAL A 96 2.11 -6.17 -10.63
CA VAL A 96 2.65 -5.80 -9.31
C VAL A 96 3.92 -6.62 -9.04
N PRO A 97 5.05 -6.01 -8.67
CA PRO A 97 6.22 -6.73 -8.17
C PRO A 97 5.90 -7.46 -6.86
N LEU A 98 6.12 -8.77 -6.82
CA LEU A 98 5.88 -9.62 -5.66
C LEU A 98 7.17 -10.33 -5.26
N PHE A 99 7.43 -10.45 -3.95
CA PHE A 99 8.63 -11.10 -3.44
C PHE A 99 8.31 -11.88 -2.17
N ASP A 100 8.60 -13.18 -2.15
CA ASP A 100 8.43 -14.04 -0.97
C ASP A 100 9.77 -14.24 -0.27
N VAL A 101 9.77 -14.20 1.07
CA VAL A 101 10.92 -14.52 1.92
C VAL A 101 10.52 -15.46 3.06
N VAL A 102 11.52 -16.11 3.65
CA VAL A 102 11.33 -16.82 4.92
C VAL A 102 11.47 -15.82 6.07
N GLU A 103 10.52 -15.85 6.99
CA GLU A 103 10.54 -15.08 8.23
C GLU A 103 11.60 -15.64 9.20
N ILE A 104 12.16 -14.78 10.03
CA ILE A 104 13.09 -15.21 11.07
C ILE A 104 12.46 -16.28 11.99
N ASP A 105 13.19 -17.37 12.24
CA ASP A 105 12.75 -18.45 13.11
C ASP A 105 13.05 -18.12 14.58
N VAL A 106 12.05 -17.57 15.27
CA VAL A 106 12.14 -17.17 16.67
C VAL A 106 11.39 -18.18 17.55
N PRO A 107 12.04 -18.85 18.51
CA PRO A 107 11.37 -19.80 19.40
C PRO A 107 10.17 -19.20 20.13
N GLY A 108 9.03 -19.89 20.08
CA GLY A 108 7.78 -19.46 20.69
C GLY A 108 7.03 -18.37 19.92
N ALA A 109 7.52 -17.94 18.75
CA ALA A 109 6.77 -17.07 17.87
C ALA A 109 5.53 -17.78 17.30
N LEU A 110 4.59 -16.98 16.78
CA LEU A 110 3.35 -17.49 16.19
C LEU A 110 3.67 -18.41 15.00
N PRO A 111 3.33 -19.71 15.06
CA PRO A 111 3.59 -20.66 13.99
C PRO A 111 2.65 -20.44 12.81
N ARG A 112 3.00 -21.03 11.66
CA ARG A 112 2.19 -21.04 10.43
C ARG A 112 1.63 -19.66 10.06
N CYS A 113 2.47 -18.64 10.11
CA CYS A 113 2.05 -17.27 9.93
C CYS A 113 2.60 -16.70 8.62
N ILE A 114 1.69 -16.12 7.84
CA ILE A 114 1.96 -15.38 6.62
C ILE A 114 1.87 -13.89 6.97
N ARG A 115 2.89 -13.11 6.61
CA ARG A 115 2.92 -11.66 6.80
C ARG A 115 3.11 -10.96 5.47
N VAL A 116 2.58 -9.75 5.38
CA VAL A 116 2.63 -8.92 4.18
C VAL A 116 3.12 -7.52 4.55
N LEU A 117 4.03 -7.01 3.73
CA LEU A 117 4.39 -5.59 3.67
C LEU A 117 4.04 -5.09 2.26
N MET A 118 2.92 -4.37 2.15
CA MET A 118 2.46 -3.80 0.89
C MET A 118 2.88 -2.34 0.81
N LEU A 119 3.76 -2.02 -0.14
CA LEU A 119 4.20 -0.65 -0.42
C LEU A 119 3.21 0.00 -1.39
N ILE A 120 2.62 1.11 -0.99
CA ILE A 120 1.63 1.86 -1.77
C ILE A 120 2.04 3.32 -1.92
N ASN A 121 1.67 3.89 -3.06
CA ASN A 121 1.76 5.32 -3.32
C ASN A 121 0.43 5.97 -2.93
N THR A 122 0.45 6.87 -1.95
CA THR A 122 -0.77 7.47 -1.38
C THR A 122 -0.52 8.84 -0.78
N ASN A 123 -1.56 9.65 -0.68
CA ASN A 123 -1.52 10.93 0.02
C ASN A 123 -1.83 10.80 1.52
N LYS A 124 -2.28 9.61 1.97
CA LYS A 124 -2.57 9.32 3.38
C LYS A 124 -1.34 9.51 4.27
N GLY A 125 -1.56 10.15 5.42
CA GLY A 125 -0.63 10.20 6.55
C GLY A 125 -0.39 8.82 7.15
N ILE A 126 0.70 8.68 7.92
CA ILE A 126 1.08 7.39 8.51
C ILE A 126 0.03 6.84 9.49
N HIS A 127 -0.65 7.73 10.22
CA HIS A 127 -1.68 7.37 11.19
C HIS A 127 -3.03 6.99 10.55
N GLU A 128 -3.20 7.26 9.25
CA GLU A 128 -4.41 6.89 8.50
C GLU A 128 -4.32 5.49 7.89
N ILE A 129 -3.13 4.87 7.92
CA ILE A 129 -2.91 3.54 7.39
C ILE A 129 -3.46 2.50 8.37
N LYS A 130 -4.38 1.68 7.87
CA LYS A 130 -5.01 0.60 8.63
C LYS A 130 -4.27 -0.70 8.38
N HIS A 131 -3.43 -1.11 9.33
CA HIS A 131 -2.80 -2.42 9.29
C HIS A 131 -3.81 -3.52 9.61
N VAL A 132 -3.57 -4.72 9.08
CA VAL A 132 -4.53 -5.84 9.13
C VAL A 132 -3.89 -7.04 9.81
N TYR A 133 -4.51 -7.55 10.86
CA TYR A 133 -4.07 -8.74 11.58
C TYR A 133 -5.30 -9.62 11.81
N LEU A 134 -5.35 -10.75 11.12
CA LEU A 134 -6.51 -11.64 11.10
C LEU A 134 -6.25 -12.90 11.93
N LYS A 135 -7.33 -13.56 12.35
CA LYS A 135 -7.28 -14.86 13.05
C LYS A 135 -6.33 -14.83 14.26
N GLY A 136 -5.50 -15.85 14.46
CA GLY A 136 -4.48 -15.94 15.49
C GLY A 136 -3.41 -14.85 15.38
N ALA A 137 -3.16 -14.28 14.20
CA ALA A 137 -2.21 -13.18 14.03
C ALA A 137 -2.63 -11.86 14.72
N ALA A 138 -3.89 -11.72 15.14
CA ALA A 138 -4.36 -10.58 15.95
C ALA A 138 -3.63 -10.45 17.31
N VAL A 139 -2.91 -11.48 17.77
CA VAL A 139 -2.07 -11.41 18.96
C VAL A 139 -0.80 -10.58 18.76
N LEU A 140 -0.35 -10.40 17.51
CA LEU A 140 0.89 -9.70 17.17
C LEU A 140 0.79 -8.18 17.37
N ARG A 141 -0.42 -7.63 17.38
CA ARG A 141 -0.70 -6.20 17.61
C ARG A 141 -1.95 -6.02 18.48
N LYS A 142 -1.81 -6.30 19.77
CA LYS A 142 -2.89 -6.13 20.75
C LYS A 142 -3.38 -4.69 20.84
N ASP A 143 -2.50 -3.73 20.55
CA ASP A 143 -2.78 -2.29 20.52
C ASP A 143 -3.67 -1.85 19.34
N LEU A 144 -3.80 -2.67 18.30
CA LEU A 144 -4.63 -2.39 17.12
C LEU A 144 -6.00 -3.07 17.14
N ARG A 145 -6.37 -3.74 18.23
CA ARG A 145 -7.67 -4.39 18.37
C ARG A 145 -8.76 -3.31 18.44
N GLN A 146 -9.43 -3.06 17.32
CA GLN A 146 -10.68 -2.32 17.19
C GLN A 146 -11.69 -3.21 16.47
#